data_AF-A0AAC9FFH3-F1
#
_entry.id   AF-A0AAC9FFH3-F1
#
_cell.length_a   1.000
_cell.length_b   1.000
_cell.length_c   1.000
_cell.angle_alpha   90.00
_cell.angle_beta   90.00
_cell.angle_gamma   90.00
#
_symmetry.space_group_name_H-M   'P 1'
#
loop_
_entity.id
_entity.type
_entity.pdbx_description
1 polymer ?
#
loop_
_entity_poly.entity_id
_entity_poly.type
_entity_poly.pdbx_seq_one_letter_code
_entity_poly.pdbx_strand_id
1 'polypeptide(L)'
;MKFPTLLCTAALITLSACGGSGEKADSPPKSEAAAKKPEWKDDGMVSRDGDTAADDVARPEMQLQVVLDRLGFSPGVVDGKMGLSTTNALKGFQEAQGLTVSGEWDAATKAALTDSAKIPATRMVTVPASYVETTFAPLPEKAAEQAKLASMGYETLLEKLAERFHTTPDVLRTLNPELADPAPAAGEAAAAPAPAPVAAGTKLRVPNVGADRIVAADIDNADWLATLSSLGVGSGQPQADRVEVSKKAGTMKVFDAGGKLIALFTVTTGSAHDPLPIGKWKVKGVGRNPDYAFDPALLRGVAASEGKHRLPPGPNNPVGVVWIDLNKEHYGLHGTPEPQNIGRTESNGCVRLTNWDAARLAQMVSVGTKVDFVA
;
A
#
# COMPACT_ATOMS: atom_id res chain seq x y z
N MET A 1 52.13 0.58 -28.55
CA MET A 1 52.92 -0.66 -28.67
C MET A 1 54.09 -0.59 -27.70
N LYS A 2 54.24 -1.64 -26.87
CA LYS A 2 55.39 -2.05 -26.04
C LYS A 2 55.82 -1.16 -24.85
N PHE A 3 55.58 -1.73 -23.67
CA PHE A 3 56.19 -1.49 -22.35
C PHE A 3 57.74 -1.56 -22.39
N PRO A 4 58.39 -1.13 -21.30
CA PRO A 4 58.93 -2.17 -20.42
C PRO A 4 58.65 -1.95 -18.93
N THR A 5 58.34 -3.08 -18.32
CA THR A 5 58.35 -3.43 -16.90
C THR A 5 59.73 -3.20 -16.29
N LEU A 6 59.80 -2.61 -15.08
CA LEU A 6 60.89 -2.93 -14.15
C LEU A 6 60.34 -3.14 -12.74
N LEU A 7 60.50 -4.38 -12.31
CA LEU A 7 60.33 -4.92 -10.97
C LEU A 7 61.43 -4.34 -10.08
N CYS A 8 61.10 -3.80 -8.91
CA CYS A 8 62.11 -3.68 -7.84
C CYS A 8 61.49 -4.02 -6.48
N THR A 9 62.08 -5.06 -5.92
CA THR A 9 61.79 -5.75 -4.68
C THR A 9 62.28 -4.95 -3.46
N ALA A 10 61.65 -5.25 -2.33
CA ALA A 10 61.79 -4.63 -1.02
C ALA A 10 63.21 -4.64 -0.43
N ALA A 11 63.48 -3.65 0.43
CA ALA A 11 64.40 -3.81 1.56
C ALA A 11 63.82 -3.10 2.80
N LEU A 12 63.56 -3.92 3.82
CA LEU A 12 63.15 -3.54 5.17
C LEU A 12 64.26 -2.73 5.85
N ILE A 13 63.88 -1.67 6.57
CA ILE A 13 64.65 -1.16 7.72
C ILE A 13 63.79 -1.37 8.95
N THR A 14 64.29 -2.22 9.83
CA THR A 14 63.74 -2.57 11.14
C THR A 14 64.25 -1.56 12.18
N LEU A 15 63.33 -0.86 12.86
CA LEU A 15 63.60 -0.24 14.15
C LEU A 15 62.79 -0.98 15.22
N SER A 16 63.48 -1.81 15.99
CA SER A 16 63.00 -2.34 17.25
C SER A 16 63.24 -1.31 18.35
N ALA A 17 62.18 -0.93 19.05
CA ALA A 17 62.25 -0.44 20.41
C ALA A 17 61.15 -1.13 21.22
N CYS A 18 61.59 -1.98 22.16
CA CYS A 18 60.76 -2.63 23.16
C CYS A 18 60.31 -1.63 24.23
N GLY A 19 59.08 -1.79 24.72
CA GLY A 19 58.55 -1.06 25.87
C GLY A 19 57.07 -1.38 26.08
N GLY A 20 56.78 -2.43 26.85
CA GLY A 20 55.45 -3.02 26.95
C GLY A 20 54.44 -2.24 27.79
N SER A 21 53.17 -2.37 27.42
CA SER A 21 52.05 -2.56 28.35
C SER A 21 50.78 -3.01 27.59
N GLY A 22 50.41 -4.28 27.77
CA GLY A 22 49.02 -4.75 27.90
C GLY A 22 47.99 -4.48 26.79
N GLU A 23 47.88 -5.44 25.87
CA GLU A 23 46.65 -6.04 25.31
C GLU A 23 45.28 -5.36 25.54
N LYS A 24 44.70 -4.85 24.44
CA LYS A 24 43.61 -5.53 23.72
C LYS A 24 43.51 -4.96 22.31
N ALA A 25 43.86 -5.79 21.32
CA ALA A 25 43.64 -5.48 19.92
C ALA A 25 42.14 -5.54 19.63
N ASP A 26 41.59 -4.45 19.09
CA ASP A 26 40.27 -4.42 18.49
C ASP A 26 40.19 -5.49 17.41
N SER A 27 39.19 -6.36 17.53
CA SER A 27 38.85 -7.27 16.44
C SER A 27 38.36 -6.43 15.26
N PRO A 28 38.75 -6.74 14.00
CA PRO A 28 38.15 -6.08 12.85
C PRO A 28 36.63 -6.30 12.87
N PRO A 29 35.82 -5.33 12.40
CA PRO A 29 34.37 -5.47 12.41
C PRO A 29 34.02 -6.76 11.68
N LYS A 30 33.27 -7.63 12.36
CA LYS A 30 32.66 -8.78 11.72
C LYS A 30 31.88 -8.24 10.54
N SER A 31 32.27 -8.63 9.33
CA SER A 31 31.41 -8.57 8.15
C SER A 31 30.05 -9.10 8.59
N GLU A 32 29.06 -8.22 8.75
CA GLU A 32 27.68 -8.64 8.89
C GLU A 32 27.38 -9.49 7.66
N ALA A 33 27.17 -10.79 7.89
CA ALA A 33 26.70 -11.67 6.84
C ALA A 33 25.40 -11.03 6.33
N ALA A 34 25.36 -10.67 5.04
CA ALA A 34 24.18 -10.09 4.42
C ALA A 34 22.98 -10.97 4.79
N ALA A 35 21.98 -10.37 5.46
CA ALA A 35 20.79 -11.10 5.88
C ALA A 35 20.21 -11.83 4.65
N LYS A 36 19.89 -13.11 4.80
CA LYS A 36 19.33 -13.92 3.72
C LYS A 36 18.05 -13.23 3.24
N LYS A 37 17.99 -12.85 1.96
CA LYS A 37 16.78 -12.27 1.35
C LYS A 37 15.61 -13.25 1.52
N PRO A 38 14.38 -12.76 1.76
CA PRO A 38 13.21 -13.60 1.86
C PRO A 38 12.93 -14.30 0.53
N GLU A 39 12.41 -15.52 0.62
CA GLU A 39 11.90 -16.26 -0.54
C GLU A 39 10.41 -15.94 -0.69
N TRP A 40 9.97 -15.61 -1.91
CA TRP A 40 8.55 -15.48 -2.22
C TRP A 40 8.09 -16.68 -3.04
N LYS A 41 6.99 -17.26 -2.60
CA LYS A 41 6.28 -18.30 -3.34
C LYS A 41 4.98 -17.69 -3.84
N ASP A 42 4.80 -17.71 -5.16
CA ASP A 42 3.53 -17.34 -5.79
C ASP A 42 2.38 -18.09 -5.11
N ASP A 43 1.46 -17.32 -4.52
CA ASP A 43 0.33 -17.83 -3.78
C ASP A 43 -0.80 -18.34 -4.70
N GLY A 44 -0.60 -18.29 -6.02
CA GLY A 44 -1.56 -18.71 -7.03
C GLY A 44 -2.68 -17.70 -7.27
N MET A 45 -2.69 -16.58 -6.55
CA MET A 45 -3.62 -15.49 -6.73
C MET A 45 -2.97 -14.28 -7.42
N VAL A 46 -1.73 -14.38 -7.90
CA VAL A 46 -1.06 -13.34 -8.71
C VAL A 46 -1.71 -13.26 -10.10
N SER A 47 -1.85 -12.06 -10.65
CA SER A 47 -2.47 -11.89 -11.96
C SER A 47 -1.62 -12.49 -13.08
N ARG A 48 -2.31 -13.20 -13.99
CA ARG A 48 -1.77 -13.75 -15.22
C ARG A 48 -2.79 -13.44 -16.32
N ASP A 49 -2.55 -12.39 -17.11
CA ASP A 49 -3.52 -11.88 -18.08
C ASP A 49 -3.92 -12.87 -19.20
N GLY A 50 -3.25 -14.03 -19.28
CA GLY A 50 -3.63 -15.15 -20.16
C GLY A 50 -4.51 -16.23 -19.50
N ASP A 51 -4.76 -16.15 -18.20
CA ASP A 51 -5.51 -17.15 -17.40
C ASP A 51 -6.74 -16.50 -16.74
N THR A 52 -7.53 -15.78 -17.54
CA THR A 52 -8.77 -15.16 -17.10
C THR A 52 -9.94 -16.00 -17.61
N ALA A 53 -10.61 -16.73 -16.71
CA ALA A 53 -11.89 -17.34 -17.07
C ALA A 53 -12.85 -16.22 -17.53
N ALA A 54 -13.53 -16.46 -18.66
CA ALA A 54 -14.43 -15.49 -19.25
C ALA A 54 -15.45 -14.96 -18.22
N ASP A 55 -15.66 -13.65 -18.21
CA ASP A 55 -16.79 -13.01 -17.53
C ASP A 55 -17.87 -12.82 -18.60
N ASP A 56 -19.04 -13.43 -18.40
CA ASP A 56 -20.20 -13.30 -19.28
C ASP A 56 -20.88 -11.92 -19.14
N VAL A 57 -20.55 -11.19 -18.08
CA VAL A 57 -21.06 -9.84 -17.81
C VAL A 57 -20.02 -8.79 -18.21
N ALA A 58 -20.39 -7.89 -19.12
CA ALA A 58 -19.56 -6.73 -19.45
C ALA A 58 -19.52 -5.75 -18.27
N ARG A 59 -18.31 -5.31 -17.89
CA ARG A 59 -18.07 -4.39 -16.75
C ARG A 59 -17.12 -3.26 -17.14
N PRO A 60 -17.49 -2.38 -18.10
CA PRO A 60 -16.56 -1.42 -18.68
C PRO A 60 -16.01 -0.42 -17.66
N GLU A 61 -16.80 0.03 -16.68
CA GLU A 61 -16.32 0.95 -15.63
C GLU A 61 -15.32 0.26 -14.69
N MET A 62 -15.58 -1.00 -14.31
CA MET A 62 -14.64 -1.78 -13.49
C MET A 62 -13.36 -2.08 -14.26
N GLN A 63 -13.48 -2.35 -15.57
CA GLN A 63 -12.33 -2.53 -16.45
C GLN A 63 -11.47 -1.27 -16.48
N LEU A 64 -12.10 -0.10 -16.64
CA LEU A 64 -11.41 1.19 -16.60
C LEU A 64 -10.68 1.39 -15.26
N GLN A 65 -11.35 1.14 -14.13
CA GLN A 65 -10.74 1.24 -12.79
C GLN A 65 -9.52 0.32 -12.67
N VAL A 66 -9.65 -0.95 -13.05
CA VAL A 66 -8.54 -1.92 -13.06
C VAL A 66 -7.36 -1.45 -13.90
N VAL A 67 -7.63 -0.92 -15.10
CA VAL A 67 -6.58 -0.43 -15.99
C VAL A 67 -5.88 0.79 -15.39
N LEU A 68 -6.62 1.75 -14.85
CA LEU A 68 -6.05 2.94 -14.21
C LEU A 68 -5.19 2.56 -12.98
N ASP A 69 -5.68 1.64 -12.16
CA ASP A 69 -4.96 1.11 -10.98
C ASP A 69 -3.61 0.52 -11.37
N ARG A 70 -3.58 -0.29 -12.43
CA ARG A 70 -2.35 -0.92 -12.97
C ARG A 70 -1.36 0.09 -13.56
N LEU A 71 -1.85 1.23 -14.03
CA LEU A 71 -1.03 2.31 -14.59
C LEU A 71 -0.53 3.29 -13.52
N GLY A 72 -0.82 3.05 -12.24
CA GLY A 72 -0.41 3.92 -11.12
C GLY A 72 -1.35 5.10 -10.86
N PHE A 73 -2.50 5.16 -11.55
CA PHE A 73 -3.53 6.17 -11.32
C PHE A 73 -4.68 5.53 -10.55
N SER A 74 -4.54 5.48 -9.22
CA SER A 74 -5.45 4.69 -8.37
C SER A 74 -6.89 5.23 -8.43
N PRO A 75 -7.87 4.41 -8.81
CA PRO A 75 -9.28 4.76 -8.72
C PRO A 75 -9.81 4.60 -7.28
N GLY A 76 -8.95 4.32 -6.29
CA GLY A 76 -9.36 3.92 -4.96
C GLY A 76 -9.96 2.51 -5.00
N VAL A 77 -11.18 2.36 -4.46
CA VAL A 77 -11.92 1.09 -4.49
C VAL A 77 -12.37 0.77 -5.91
N VAL A 78 -12.08 -0.43 -6.39
CA VAL A 78 -12.60 -1.00 -7.63
C VAL A 78 -13.98 -1.60 -7.39
N ASP A 79 -15.03 -0.86 -7.76
CA ASP A 79 -16.43 -1.19 -7.51
C ASP A 79 -17.34 -1.14 -8.76
N GLY A 80 -16.77 -0.82 -9.92
CA GLY A 80 -17.49 -0.62 -11.17
C GLY A 80 -18.35 0.64 -11.23
N LYS A 81 -18.11 1.63 -10.35
CA LYS A 81 -18.87 2.89 -10.32
C LYS A 81 -17.97 4.08 -10.65
N MET A 82 -18.47 4.98 -11.48
CA MET A 82 -17.82 6.26 -11.72
C MET A 82 -17.99 7.17 -10.50
N GLY A 83 -16.90 7.44 -9.79
CA GLY A 83 -16.89 8.28 -8.59
C GLY A 83 -15.67 9.19 -8.53
N LEU A 84 -15.56 9.95 -7.43
CA LEU A 84 -14.49 10.94 -7.21
C LEU A 84 -13.10 10.38 -7.53
N SER A 85 -12.76 9.23 -6.96
CA SER A 85 -11.43 8.65 -7.12
C SER A 85 -11.17 8.19 -8.56
N THR A 86 -12.16 7.59 -9.24
CA THR A 86 -12.06 7.25 -10.67
C THR A 86 -11.88 8.50 -11.54
N THR A 87 -12.62 9.58 -11.26
CA THR A 87 -12.46 10.86 -11.96
C THR A 87 -11.07 11.48 -11.71
N ASN A 88 -10.56 11.42 -10.49
CA ASN A 88 -9.22 11.89 -10.16
C ASN A 88 -8.14 11.07 -10.88
N ALA A 89 -8.30 9.74 -10.92
CA ALA A 89 -7.42 8.85 -11.66
C ALA A 89 -7.39 9.18 -13.16
N LEU A 90 -8.57 9.40 -13.77
CA LEU A 90 -8.67 9.85 -15.17
C LEU A 90 -7.93 11.17 -15.40
N LYS A 91 -8.11 12.16 -14.52
CA LYS A 91 -7.39 13.45 -14.62
C LYS A 91 -5.87 13.25 -14.55
N GLY A 92 -5.39 12.43 -13.61
CA GLY A 92 -3.97 12.11 -13.48
C GLY A 92 -3.43 11.42 -14.73
N PHE A 93 -4.15 10.42 -15.24
CA PHE A 93 -3.76 9.71 -16.45
C PHE A 93 -3.70 10.67 -17.66
N GLN A 94 -4.74 11.48 -17.87
CA GLN A 94 -4.79 12.46 -18.96
C GLN A 94 -3.61 13.44 -18.90
N GLU A 95 -3.31 13.98 -17.71
CA GLU A 95 -2.16 14.86 -17.50
C GLU A 95 -0.83 14.15 -17.83
N ALA A 96 -0.65 12.91 -17.36
CA ALA A 96 0.55 12.13 -17.64
C ALA A 96 0.73 11.77 -19.11
N GLN A 97 -0.37 11.67 -19.87
CA GLN A 97 -0.38 11.41 -21.32
C GLN A 97 -0.36 12.70 -22.16
N GLY A 98 -0.36 13.89 -21.55
CA GLY A 98 -0.41 15.16 -22.27
C GLY A 98 -1.74 15.41 -22.98
N LEU A 99 -2.83 14.81 -22.50
CA LEU A 99 -4.18 15.00 -23.00
C LEU A 99 -4.87 16.19 -22.33
N THR A 100 -5.99 16.64 -22.89
CA THR A 100 -6.90 17.55 -22.20
C THR A 100 -7.40 16.90 -20.92
N VAL A 101 -7.21 17.58 -19.78
CA VAL A 101 -7.61 17.09 -18.45
C VAL A 101 -9.10 17.34 -18.23
N SER A 102 -9.96 16.52 -18.84
CA SER A 102 -11.42 16.55 -18.68
C SER A 102 -11.89 15.83 -17.42
N GLY A 103 -11.17 14.80 -16.98
CA GLY A 103 -11.63 13.84 -15.98
C GLY A 103 -12.74 12.91 -16.49
N GLU A 104 -13.06 12.96 -17.77
CA GLU A 104 -14.05 12.12 -18.42
C GLU A 104 -13.36 11.00 -19.21
N TRP A 105 -14.04 9.86 -19.34
CA TRP A 105 -13.58 8.78 -20.21
C TRP A 105 -13.96 9.05 -21.68
N ASP A 106 -13.45 10.17 -22.19
CA ASP A 106 -13.71 10.69 -23.53
C ASP A 106 -12.99 9.91 -24.64
N ALA A 107 -13.22 10.30 -25.90
CA ALA A 107 -12.67 9.60 -27.06
C ALA A 107 -11.13 9.58 -27.08
N ALA A 108 -10.48 10.68 -26.69
CA ALA A 108 -9.02 10.76 -26.63
C ALA A 108 -8.46 9.84 -25.55
N THR A 109 -9.10 9.82 -24.38
CA THR A 109 -8.72 8.96 -23.25
C THR A 109 -8.94 7.48 -23.57
N LYS A 110 -10.05 7.14 -24.23
CA LYS A 110 -10.31 5.77 -24.74
C LYS A 110 -9.24 5.34 -25.73
N ALA A 111 -8.88 6.20 -26.68
CA ALA A 111 -7.82 5.92 -27.64
C ALA A 111 -6.47 5.65 -26.94
N ALA A 112 -6.10 6.47 -25.95
CA ALA A 112 -4.87 6.30 -25.16
C ALA A 112 -4.85 5.02 -24.31
N LEU A 113 -6.01 4.47 -23.95
CA LEU A 113 -6.14 3.23 -23.16
C LEU A 113 -6.36 1.98 -24.03
N THR A 114 -6.38 2.08 -25.36
CA THR A 114 -6.79 0.99 -26.27
C THR A 114 -6.02 -0.31 -26.05
N ASP A 115 -4.69 -0.25 -25.86
CA ASP A 115 -3.88 -1.45 -25.64
C ASP A 115 -4.20 -2.11 -24.29
N SER A 116 -4.52 -1.30 -23.29
CA SER A 116 -4.92 -1.76 -21.97
C SER A 116 -6.38 -2.24 -21.93
N ALA A 117 -7.21 -1.90 -22.91
CA ALA A 117 -8.60 -2.36 -23.00
C ALA A 117 -8.75 -3.89 -23.20
N LYS A 118 -7.64 -4.60 -23.46
CA LYS A 118 -7.61 -6.07 -23.51
C LYS A 118 -7.57 -6.71 -22.12
N ILE A 119 -7.24 -5.94 -21.09
CA ILE A 119 -7.23 -6.40 -19.71
C ILE A 119 -8.66 -6.65 -19.25
N PRO A 120 -9.04 -7.87 -18.85
CA PRO A 120 -10.38 -8.13 -18.32
C PRO A 120 -10.62 -7.40 -16.99
N ALA A 121 -11.85 -6.97 -16.75
CA ALA A 121 -12.25 -6.33 -15.48
C ALA A 121 -12.08 -7.26 -14.28
N THR A 122 -12.38 -8.54 -14.46
CA THR A 122 -12.33 -9.55 -13.40
C THR A 122 -11.50 -10.76 -13.84
N ARG A 123 -11.10 -11.58 -12.87
CA ARG A 123 -10.50 -12.89 -13.10
C ARG A 123 -10.93 -13.86 -12.02
N MET A 124 -10.75 -15.16 -12.28
CA MET A 124 -10.96 -16.20 -11.28
C MET A 124 -9.66 -16.45 -10.51
N VAL A 125 -9.76 -16.63 -9.20
CA VAL A 125 -8.68 -17.05 -8.32
C VAL A 125 -9.13 -18.23 -7.48
N THR A 126 -8.17 -19.02 -7.01
CA THR A 126 -8.43 -20.04 -5.98
C THR A 126 -7.74 -19.60 -4.69
N VAL A 127 -8.49 -19.49 -3.60
CA VAL A 127 -7.95 -19.08 -2.29
C VAL A 127 -7.00 -20.17 -1.78
N PRO A 128 -5.70 -19.91 -1.60
CA PRO A 128 -4.76 -20.95 -1.16
C PRO A 128 -4.86 -21.14 0.37
N ALA A 129 -4.46 -22.32 0.85
CA ALA A 129 -4.48 -22.64 2.28
C ALA A 129 -3.67 -21.63 3.12
N SER A 130 -2.48 -21.24 2.64
CA SER A 130 -1.63 -20.25 3.29
C SER A 130 -2.29 -18.88 3.46
N TYR A 131 -3.31 -18.54 2.67
CA TYR A 131 -4.00 -17.25 2.78
C TYR A 131 -5.01 -17.21 3.93
N VAL A 132 -5.50 -18.38 4.34
CA VAL A 132 -6.46 -18.52 5.45
C VAL A 132 -5.79 -18.91 6.78
N GLU A 133 -4.48 -19.19 6.77
CA GLU A 133 -3.65 -19.50 7.94
C GLU A 133 -3.34 -18.24 8.78
N THR A 134 -4.39 -17.57 9.26
CA THR A 134 -4.31 -16.45 10.20
C THR A 134 -5.54 -16.44 11.10
N THR A 135 -5.43 -15.79 12.26
CA THR A 135 -6.60 -15.54 13.11
C THR A 135 -7.39 -14.35 12.58
N PHE A 136 -8.71 -14.53 12.49
CA PHE A 136 -9.69 -13.50 12.19
C PHE A 136 -10.55 -13.31 13.42
N ALA A 137 -10.58 -12.11 13.98
CA ALA A 137 -11.34 -11.82 15.18
C ALA A 137 -11.77 -10.34 15.18
N PRO A 138 -12.97 -10.02 15.68
CA PRO A 138 -13.37 -8.63 15.87
C PRO A 138 -12.37 -7.88 16.74
N LEU A 139 -12.04 -6.66 16.35
CA LEU A 139 -11.14 -5.83 17.13
C LEU A 139 -11.89 -5.23 18.33
N PRO A 140 -11.29 -5.22 19.54
CA PRO A 140 -11.87 -4.51 20.66
C PRO A 140 -12.02 -3.02 20.35
N GLU A 141 -13.10 -2.38 20.81
CA GLU A 141 -13.30 -0.94 20.59
C GLU A 141 -12.30 -0.07 21.37
N LYS A 142 -11.85 -0.54 22.54
CA LYS A 142 -10.99 0.24 23.44
C LYS A 142 -9.52 0.08 23.07
N ALA A 143 -8.83 1.22 22.94
CA ALA A 143 -7.39 1.25 22.65
C ALA A 143 -6.56 0.44 23.67
N ALA A 144 -6.96 0.45 24.95
CA ALA A 144 -6.30 -0.34 26.00
C ALA A 144 -6.35 -1.86 25.78
N GLU A 145 -7.42 -2.36 25.17
CA GLU A 145 -7.56 -3.79 24.85
C GLU A 145 -6.87 -4.12 23.52
N GLN A 146 -6.97 -3.22 22.54
CA GLN A 146 -6.23 -3.32 21.27
C GLN A 146 -4.70 -3.40 21.51
N ALA A 147 -4.18 -2.64 22.48
CA ALA A 147 -2.76 -2.64 22.85
C ALA A 147 -2.25 -3.99 23.38
N LYS A 148 -3.13 -4.90 23.78
CA LYS A 148 -2.78 -6.26 24.26
C LYS A 148 -2.76 -7.30 23.15
N LEU A 149 -3.23 -6.94 21.95
CA LEU A 149 -3.25 -7.85 20.81
C LEU A 149 -1.82 -8.09 20.29
N ALA A 150 -1.64 -9.21 19.58
CA ALA A 150 -0.40 -9.46 18.84
C ALA A 150 -0.29 -8.60 17.57
N SER A 151 -1.42 -8.32 16.93
CA SER A 151 -1.52 -7.48 15.73
C SER A 151 -2.92 -6.87 15.60
N MET A 152 -3.01 -5.73 14.92
CA MET A 152 -4.26 -5.14 14.44
C MET A 152 -4.65 -5.80 13.10
N GLY A 153 -4.91 -7.11 13.14
CA GLY A 153 -5.21 -7.93 11.97
C GLY A 153 -6.59 -7.68 11.36
N TYR A 154 -6.85 -8.35 10.23
CA TYR A 154 -8.18 -8.38 9.62
C TYR A 154 -9.20 -9.08 10.53
N GLU A 155 -10.43 -8.57 10.57
CA GLU A 155 -11.52 -9.16 11.33
C GLU A 155 -12.16 -10.33 10.57
N THR A 156 -12.09 -10.32 9.24
CA THR A 156 -12.63 -11.41 8.40
C THR A 156 -11.73 -11.74 7.20
N LEU A 157 -11.85 -12.97 6.67
CA LEU A 157 -11.16 -13.34 5.43
C LEU A 157 -11.66 -12.53 4.22
N LEU A 158 -12.94 -12.18 4.19
CA LEU A 158 -13.53 -11.42 3.09
C LEU A 158 -12.97 -9.98 3.03
N GLU A 159 -12.74 -9.36 4.18
CA GLU A 159 -12.03 -8.09 4.31
C GLU A 159 -10.59 -8.19 3.80
N LYS A 160 -9.84 -9.21 4.24
CA LYS A 160 -8.48 -9.49 3.75
C LYS A 160 -8.42 -9.70 2.23
N LEU A 161 -9.41 -10.40 1.66
CA LEU A 161 -9.52 -10.58 0.21
C LEU A 161 -9.91 -9.28 -0.50
N ALA A 162 -10.80 -8.49 0.09
CA ALA A 162 -11.22 -7.21 -0.47
C ALA A 162 -10.04 -6.24 -0.58
N GLU A 163 -9.23 -6.09 0.47
CA GLU A 163 -8.02 -5.27 0.39
C GLU A 163 -7.04 -5.79 -0.66
N ARG A 164 -6.82 -7.10 -0.76
CA ARG A 164 -5.92 -7.69 -1.77
C ARG A 164 -6.30 -7.30 -3.20
N PHE A 165 -7.59 -7.26 -3.48
CA PHE A 165 -8.10 -6.96 -4.82
C PHE A 165 -8.60 -5.52 -4.95
N HIS A 166 -8.10 -4.62 -4.07
CA HIS A 166 -8.38 -3.18 -4.02
C HIS A 166 -9.88 -2.86 -4.12
N THR A 167 -10.70 -3.63 -3.41
CA THR A 167 -12.15 -3.56 -3.48
C THR A 167 -12.78 -3.63 -2.09
N THR A 168 -14.09 -3.91 -1.99
CA THR A 168 -14.81 -4.05 -0.73
C THR A 168 -15.43 -5.45 -0.60
N PRO A 169 -15.71 -5.91 0.63
CA PRO A 169 -16.45 -7.15 0.86
C PRO A 169 -17.77 -7.22 0.07
N ASP A 170 -18.50 -6.12 -0.05
CA ASP A 170 -19.78 -6.08 -0.76
C ASP A 170 -19.64 -6.25 -2.27
N VAL A 171 -18.58 -5.69 -2.87
CA VAL A 171 -18.27 -5.93 -4.29
C VAL A 171 -17.88 -7.39 -4.50
N LEU A 172 -17.11 -7.99 -3.58
CA LEU A 172 -16.79 -9.42 -3.67
C LEU A 172 -18.04 -10.30 -3.59
N ARG A 173 -19.00 -10.00 -2.70
CA ARG A 173 -20.30 -10.71 -2.67
C ARG A 173 -21.10 -10.50 -3.96
N THR A 174 -21.03 -9.32 -4.55
CA THR A 174 -21.71 -9.03 -5.84
C THR A 174 -21.10 -9.83 -6.99
N LEU A 175 -19.78 -10.00 -6.99
CA LEU A 175 -19.06 -10.80 -8.00
C LEU A 175 -19.21 -12.31 -7.78
N ASN A 176 -19.52 -12.72 -6.55
CA ASN A 176 -19.63 -14.11 -6.11
C ASN A 176 -20.93 -14.29 -5.31
N PRO A 177 -22.10 -14.39 -5.97
CA PRO A 177 -23.40 -14.49 -5.30
C PRO A 177 -23.51 -15.67 -4.32
N GLU A 178 -22.68 -16.70 -4.47
CA GLU A 178 -22.55 -17.81 -3.53
C GLU A 178 -21.99 -17.40 -2.15
N LEU A 179 -21.35 -16.22 -2.06
CA LEU A 179 -20.91 -15.60 -0.80
C LEU A 179 -21.95 -14.68 -0.18
N ALA A 180 -23.06 -14.41 -0.88
CA ALA A 180 -24.12 -13.57 -0.35
C ALA A 180 -24.79 -14.25 0.84
N ASP A 181 -25.20 -13.45 1.82
CA ASP A 181 -25.99 -13.92 2.94
C ASP A 181 -27.27 -14.61 2.42
N PRO A 182 -27.64 -15.80 2.92
CA PRO A 182 -28.93 -16.39 2.59
C PRO A 182 -30.04 -15.39 2.92
N ALA A 183 -30.98 -15.21 1.99
CA ALA A 183 -32.14 -14.34 2.21
C ALA A 183 -32.87 -14.77 3.50
N PRO A 184 -33.30 -13.83 4.37
CA PRO A 184 -34.05 -14.19 5.57
C PRO A 184 -35.32 -14.93 5.16
N ALA A 185 -35.63 -16.04 5.85
CA ALA A 185 -36.88 -16.74 5.65
C ALA A 185 -38.05 -15.78 5.95
N ALA A 186 -39.09 -15.79 5.10
CA ALA A 186 -40.23 -14.91 5.24
C ALA A 186 -40.90 -15.12 6.62
N GLY A 187 -40.85 -14.08 7.48
CA GLY A 187 -41.50 -14.08 8.79
C GLY A 187 -40.57 -14.18 10.00
N GLU A 188 -39.26 -14.32 9.82
CA GLU A 188 -38.29 -14.30 10.92
C GLU A 188 -37.52 -12.96 10.97
N ALA A 189 -37.31 -12.41 12.17
CA ALA A 189 -36.31 -11.38 12.36
C ALA A 189 -34.96 -11.97 11.93
N ALA A 190 -34.20 -11.24 11.10
CA ALA A 190 -32.91 -11.70 10.60
C ALA A 190 -31.99 -12.10 11.77
N ALA A 191 -31.92 -13.40 12.07
CA ALA A 191 -30.76 -13.94 12.75
C ALA A 191 -29.59 -13.68 11.80
N ALA A 192 -28.54 -13.00 12.26
CA ALA A 192 -27.37 -12.70 11.43
C ALA A 192 -26.92 -13.99 10.74
N PRO A 193 -27.13 -14.13 9.42
CA PRO A 193 -26.73 -15.34 8.75
C PRO A 193 -25.21 -15.31 8.70
N ALA A 194 -24.54 -16.32 9.26
CA ALA A 194 -23.13 -16.50 8.99
C ALA A 194 -23.04 -17.00 7.53
N PRO A 195 -22.48 -16.23 6.58
CA PRO A 195 -22.23 -16.74 5.24
C PRO A 195 -21.35 -17.98 5.34
N ALA A 196 -21.46 -18.90 4.37
CA ALA A 196 -20.50 -19.99 4.26
C ALA A 196 -19.10 -19.36 4.22
N PRO A 197 -18.21 -19.65 5.19
CA PRO A 197 -16.94 -18.96 5.26
C PRO A 197 -16.18 -19.28 3.98
N VAL A 198 -15.67 -18.24 3.32
CA VAL A 198 -14.64 -18.44 2.29
C VAL A 198 -13.56 -19.33 2.91
N ALA A 199 -13.16 -20.38 2.19
CA ALA A 199 -12.22 -21.37 2.69
C ALA A 199 -11.08 -21.57 1.69
N ALA A 200 -10.04 -22.27 2.13
CA ALA A 200 -9.01 -22.74 1.21
C ALA A 200 -9.66 -23.59 0.10
N GLY A 201 -9.26 -23.35 -1.15
CA GLY A 201 -9.81 -24.00 -2.33
C GLY A 201 -11.04 -23.33 -2.93
N THR A 202 -11.66 -22.35 -2.25
CA THR A 202 -12.77 -21.58 -2.82
C THR A 202 -12.31 -20.85 -4.08
N LYS A 203 -13.05 -21.01 -5.18
CA LYS A 203 -12.83 -20.26 -6.42
C LYS A 203 -13.65 -18.97 -6.37
N LEU A 204 -13.02 -17.84 -6.59
CA LEU A 204 -13.66 -16.52 -6.52
C LEU A 204 -13.37 -15.70 -7.77
N ARG A 205 -14.38 -14.99 -8.28
CA ARG A 205 -14.24 -13.90 -9.22
C ARG A 205 -13.87 -12.62 -8.48
N VAL A 206 -12.77 -12.01 -8.87
CA VAL A 206 -12.19 -10.83 -8.21
C VAL A 206 -11.78 -9.78 -9.24
N PRO A 207 -11.70 -8.49 -8.87
CA PRO A 207 -11.10 -7.47 -9.73
C PRO A 207 -9.68 -7.84 -10.18
N ASN A 208 -9.38 -7.63 -11.46
CA ASN A 208 -8.09 -8.00 -12.02
C ASN A 208 -7.01 -6.91 -11.81
N VAL A 209 -6.76 -6.50 -10.57
CA VAL A 209 -5.86 -5.38 -10.20
C VAL A 209 -4.37 -5.63 -10.42
N GLY A 210 -3.98 -6.49 -11.38
CA GLY A 210 -2.71 -7.21 -11.52
C GLY A 210 -1.38 -6.44 -11.65
N ALA A 211 -1.17 -5.45 -10.81
CA ALA A 211 0.10 -4.89 -10.38
C ALA A 211 0.58 -5.61 -9.11
N ASP A 212 0.36 -6.93 -9.01
CA ASP A 212 0.59 -7.78 -7.82
C ASP A 212 1.84 -8.68 -7.95
N ARG A 213 2.63 -8.52 -9.03
CA ARG A 213 3.86 -9.28 -9.24
C ARG A 213 4.97 -8.83 -8.31
N ILE A 214 5.49 -9.76 -7.53
CA ILE A 214 6.58 -9.52 -6.58
C ILE A 214 7.88 -10.16 -7.07
N VAL A 215 8.96 -9.39 -6.98
CA VAL A 215 10.35 -9.84 -7.14
C VAL A 215 11.00 -9.81 -5.76
N ALA A 216 11.01 -10.96 -5.08
CA ALA A 216 11.45 -11.07 -3.68
C ALA A 216 12.90 -10.63 -3.44
N ALA A 217 13.76 -10.80 -4.44
CA ALA A 217 15.17 -10.42 -4.37
C ALA A 217 15.36 -8.91 -4.09
N ASP A 218 14.36 -8.10 -4.43
CA ASP A 218 14.36 -6.64 -4.25
C ASP A 218 13.84 -6.21 -2.88
N ILE A 219 13.39 -7.17 -2.04
CA ILE A 219 12.80 -6.92 -0.72
C ILE A 219 13.67 -7.52 0.36
N ASP A 220 14.00 -6.72 1.38
CA ASP A 220 14.99 -7.10 2.40
C ASP A 220 14.34 -7.57 3.71
N ASN A 221 13.01 -7.46 3.81
CA ASN A 221 12.25 -7.73 5.02
C ASN A 221 11.09 -8.68 4.70
N ALA A 222 11.05 -9.82 5.40
CA ALA A 222 10.05 -10.86 5.18
C ALA A 222 8.62 -10.42 5.54
N ASP A 223 8.46 -9.64 6.61
CA ASP A 223 7.14 -9.14 7.02
C ASP A 223 6.58 -8.15 6.00
N TRP A 224 7.45 -7.31 5.43
CA TRP A 224 7.07 -6.39 4.36
C TRP A 224 6.72 -7.14 3.08
N LEU A 225 7.47 -8.19 2.73
CA LEU A 225 7.13 -9.07 1.63
C LEU A 225 5.73 -9.68 1.84
N ALA A 226 5.44 -10.15 3.06
CA ALA A 226 4.13 -10.71 3.40
C ALA A 226 3.00 -9.67 3.26
N THR A 227 3.22 -8.43 3.72
CA THR A 227 2.28 -7.31 3.56
C THR A 227 2.00 -6.98 2.10
N LEU A 228 3.05 -6.88 1.26
CA LEU A 228 2.90 -6.62 -0.17
C LEU A 228 2.11 -7.73 -0.85
N SER A 229 2.41 -8.99 -0.52
CA SER A 229 1.67 -10.15 -1.03
C SER A 229 0.22 -10.14 -0.56
N SER A 230 -0.07 -9.81 0.71
CA SER A 230 -1.46 -9.75 1.20
C SER A 230 -2.26 -8.63 0.56
N LEU A 231 -1.63 -7.52 0.21
CA LEU A 231 -2.29 -6.38 -0.44
C LEU A 231 -2.39 -6.51 -1.95
N GLY A 232 -1.78 -7.52 -2.58
CA GLY A 232 -1.73 -7.59 -4.04
C GLY A 232 -0.90 -6.44 -4.66
N VAL A 233 0.14 -5.99 -3.96
CA VAL A 233 1.01 -4.90 -4.40
C VAL A 233 2.36 -5.46 -4.81
N GLY A 234 2.72 -5.25 -6.07
CA GLY A 234 3.99 -5.66 -6.65
C GLY A 234 5.17 -4.81 -6.18
N SER A 235 6.38 -5.38 -6.30
CA SER A 235 7.61 -4.75 -5.82
C SER A 235 8.24 -3.74 -6.80
N GLY A 236 7.81 -3.76 -8.06
CA GLY A 236 8.34 -2.90 -9.13
C GLY A 236 7.63 -1.54 -9.21
N GLN A 237 7.84 -0.65 -8.24
CA GLN A 237 7.27 0.71 -8.26
C GLN A 237 8.26 1.72 -8.85
N PRO A 238 7.79 2.72 -9.65
CA PRO A 238 8.65 3.77 -10.17
C PRO A 238 9.12 4.70 -9.05
N GLN A 239 10.31 5.29 -9.21
CA GLN A 239 10.94 6.11 -8.17
C GLN A 239 10.47 7.56 -8.21
N ALA A 240 10.14 8.10 -7.03
CA ALA A 240 9.66 9.46 -6.85
C ALA A 240 10.78 10.43 -6.46
N ASP A 241 10.92 11.54 -7.19
CA ASP A 241 11.70 12.70 -6.74
C ASP A 241 10.84 13.63 -5.86
N ARG A 242 9.55 13.75 -6.20
CA ARG A 242 8.63 14.68 -5.56
C ARG A 242 7.22 14.10 -5.46
N VAL A 243 6.59 14.35 -4.32
CA VAL A 243 5.16 14.16 -4.07
C VAL A 243 4.51 15.53 -3.92
N GLU A 244 3.34 15.74 -4.52
CA GLU A 244 2.51 16.93 -4.33
C GLU A 244 1.15 16.50 -3.78
N VAL A 245 0.75 17.04 -2.63
CA VAL A 245 -0.58 16.81 -2.04
C VAL A 245 -1.38 18.09 -2.15
N SER A 246 -2.48 18.04 -2.92
CA SER A 246 -3.40 19.17 -3.04
C SER A 246 -4.59 19.00 -2.10
N LYS A 247 -4.74 19.96 -1.17
CA LYS A 247 -5.90 20.03 -0.29
C LYS A 247 -7.18 20.26 -1.08
N LYS A 248 -7.19 21.22 -2.02
CA LYS A 248 -8.36 21.52 -2.86
C LYS A 248 -8.78 20.34 -3.74
N ALA A 249 -7.83 19.62 -4.33
CA ALA A 249 -8.16 18.51 -5.21
C ALA A 249 -8.43 17.20 -4.45
N GLY A 250 -7.96 17.06 -3.21
CA GLY A 250 -8.03 15.81 -2.46
C GLY A 250 -7.18 14.71 -3.11
N THR A 251 -6.05 15.08 -3.71
CA THR A 251 -5.18 14.15 -4.44
C THR A 251 -3.73 14.29 -4.03
N MET A 252 -3.00 13.19 -4.23
CA MET A 252 -1.55 13.11 -4.16
C MET A 252 -1.02 12.74 -5.54
N LYS A 253 -0.20 13.60 -6.12
CA LYS A 253 0.53 13.36 -7.37
C LYS A 253 1.97 12.97 -7.05
N VAL A 254 2.51 12.01 -7.78
CA VAL A 254 3.89 11.55 -7.63
C VAL A 254 4.64 11.80 -8.93
N PHE A 255 5.79 12.46 -8.84
CA PHE A 255 6.62 12.86 -9.97
C PHE A 255 7.99 12.19 -9.91
N ASP A 256 8.49 11.75 -11.07
CA ASP A 256 9.87 11.29 -11.21
C ASP A 256 10.87 12.47 -11.27
N ALA A 257 12.16 12.16 -11.36
CA ALA A 257 13.24 13.15 -11.44
C ALA A 257 13.17 14.03 -12.70
N GLY A 258 12.50 13.59 -13.76
CA GLY A 258 12.24 14.37 -14.97
C GLY A 258 11.02 15.29 -14.85
N GLY A 259 10.30 15.26 -13.73
CA GLY A 259 9.07 16.01 -13.52
C GLY A 259 7.85 15.38 -14.19
N LYS A 260 7.94 14.14 -14.68
CA LYS A 260 6.80 13.41 -15.26
C LYS A 260 5.91 12.89 -14.13
N LEU A 261 4.60 13.05 -14.29
CA LEU A 261 3.60 12.44 -13.41
C LEU A 261 3.61 10.92 -13.62
N ILE A 262 3.92 10.17 -12.57
CA ILE A 262 4.06 8.70 -12.61
C ILE A 262 3.02 7.96 -11.76
N ALA A 263 2.36 8.65 -10.83
CA ALA A 263 1.21 8.11 -10.11
C ALA A 263 0.28 9.22 -9.60
N LEU A 264 -0.98 8.87 -9.39
CA LEU A 264 -1.94 9.69 -8.67
C LEU A 264 -2.76 8.84 -7.71
N PHE A 265 -2.90 9.32 -6.47
CA PHE A 265 -3.76 8.74 -5.46
C PHE A 265 -4.82 9.76 -5.02
N THR A 266 -6.05 9.32 -4.81
CA THR A 266 -7.00 10.14 -4.04
C THR A 266 -6.67 9.99 -2.56
N VAL A 267 -6.75 11.09 -1.80
CA VAL A 267 -6.35 11.12 -0.39
C VAL A 267 -7.37 11.84 0.46
N THR A 268 -7.45 11.48 1.74
CA THR A 268 -8.13 12.29 2.75
C THR A 268 -7.11 13.20 3.43
N THR A 269 -7.41 14.50 3.52
CA THR A 269 -6.54 15.49 4.17
C THR A 269 -7.18 16.04 5.45
N GLY A 270 -6.39 16.81 6.19
CA GLY A 270 -6.79 17.42 7.45
C GLY A 270 -7.99 18.36 7.34
N SER A 271 -8.86 18.32 8.35
CA SER A 271 -10.04 19.19 8.50
C SER A 271 -9.71 20.68 8.57
N ALA A 272 -10.74 21.53 8.65
CA ALA A 272 -10.56 22.96 8.94
C ALA A 272 -9.84 23.24 10.27
N HIS A 273 -9.94 22.34 11.25
CA HIS A 273 -9.39 22.53 12.60
C HIS A 273 -7.98 21.96 12.72
N ASP A 274 -7.69 20.87 12.00
CA ASP A 274 -6.37 20.27 11.90
C ASP A 274 -5.92 20.35 10.42
N PRO A 275 -5.61 21.55 9.91
CA PRO A 275 -5.39 21.73 8.48
C PRO A 275 -4.11 21.05 8.00
N LEU A 276 -4.14 20.63 6.73
CA LEU A 276 -2.92 20.26 6.00
C LEU A 276 -1.91 21.44 6.06
N PRO A 277 -0.68 21.22 6.53
CA PRO A 277 0.29 22.29 6.71
C PRO A 277 0.91 22.64 5.35
N ILE A 278 0.27 23.55 4.62
CA ILE A 278 0.71 23.99 3.29
C ILE A 278 2.17 24.46 3.34
N GLY A 279 3.00 23.95 2.43
CA GLY A 279 4.43 24.19 2.47
C GLY A 279 5.26 23.11 1.80
N LYS A 280 6.58 23.21 1.95
CA LYS A 280 7.56 22.27 1.41
C LYS A 280 8.16 21.45 2.54
N TRP A 281 8.01 20.14 2.44
CA TRP A 281 8.47 19.15 3.40
C TRP A 281 9.38 18.13 2.70
N LYS A 282 9.95 17.25 3.52
CA LYS A 282 10.76 16.12 3.06
C LYS A 282 10.39 14.88 3.84
N VAL A 283 10.44 13.73 3.17
CA VAL A 283 10.38 12.43 3.83
C VAL A 283 11.59 12.30 4.77
N LYS A 284 11.31 12.04 6.04
CA LYS A 284 12.32 11.79 7.09
C LYS A 284 12.55 10.29 7.31
N GLY A 285 11.53 9.47 7.05
CA GLY A 285 11.62 8.01 7.17
C GLY A 285 10.37 7.32 6.65
N VAL A 286 10.50 6.03 6.37
CA VAL A 286 9.39 5.15 5.96
C VAL A 286 9.32 4.00 6.95
N GLY A 287 8.27 3.98 7.77
CA GLY A 287 7.90 2.88 8.64
C GLY A 287 7.00 1.91 7.89
N ARG A 288 7.42 0.64 7.82
CA ARG A 288 6.66 -0.47 7.25
C ARG A 288 6.13 -1.31 8.40
N ASN A 289 4.83 -1.61 8.39
CA ASN A 289 4.10 -2.25 9.49
C ASN A 289 4.39 -1.57 10.85
N PRO A 290 4.10 -0.25 10.99
CA PRO A 290 4.44 0.48 12.20
C PRO A 290 3.53 0.14 13.38
N ASP A 291 4.06 0.20 14.60
CA ASP A 291 3.22 0.42 15.79
C ASP A 291 2.54 1.78 15.71
N TYR A 292 1.43 1.96 16.42
CA TYR A 292 0.80 3.28 16.59
C TYR A 292 0.84 3.75 18.04
N ALA A 293 1.48 4.91 18.26
CA ALA A 293 1.45 5.59 19.55
C ALA A 293 0.14 6.37 19.68
N PHE A 294 -0.89 5.71 20.20
CA PHE A 294 -2.19 6.29 20.48
C PHE A 294 -2.06 7.31 21.62
N ASP A 295 -2.37 8.57 21.32
CA ASP A 295 -2.38 9.66 22.28
C ASP A 295 -3.70 10.44 22.17
N PRO A 296 -4.64 10.28 23.13
CA PRO A 296 -5.89 11.03 23.16
C PRO A 296 -5.71 12.54 23.06
N ALA A 297 -4.57 13.08 23.53
CA ALA A 297 -4.30 14.52 23.46
C ALA A 297 -4.13 15.04 22.02
N LEU A 298 -3.83 14.14 21.07
CA LEU A 298 -3.65 14.45 19.65
C LEU A 298 -4.88 14.07 18.81
N LEU A 299 -5.90 13.46 19.42
CA LEU A 299 -7.05 12.89 18.73
C LEU A 299 -8.34 13.55 19.18
N ARG A 300 -9.03 14.24 18.26
CA ARG A 300 -10.32 14.84 18.56
C ARG A 300 -11.40 13.79 18.72
N GLY A 301 -12.29 14.02 19.68
CA GLY A 301 -13.38 13.09 20.03
C GLY A 301 -12.96 11.93 20.93
N VAL A 302 -11.69 11.82 21.30
CA VAL A 302 -11.18 10.80 22.21
C VAL A 302 -11.05 11.39 23.61
N ALA A 303 -11.68 10.77 24.61
CA ALA A 303 -11.59 11.23 25.99
C ALA A 303 -10.17 11.01 26.55
N ALA A 304 -9.65 11.99 27.30
CA ALA A 304 -8.34 11.85 27.95
C ALA A 304 -8.25 10.64 28.89
N SER A 305 -9.40 10.17 29.41
CA SER A 305 -9.52 8.96 30.23
C SER A 305 -9.14 7.67 29.51
N GLU A 306 -9.11 7.66 28.17
CA GLU A 306 -8.64 6.50 27.40
C GLU A 306 -7.15 6.23 27.66
N GLY A 307 -6.35 7.24 27.97
CA GLY A 307 -4.91 7.10 28.23
C GLY A 307 -4.09 6.83 26.97
N LYS A 308 -2.75 6.88 27.11
CA LYS A 308 -1.82 6.61 26.01
C LYS A 308 -1.56 5.13 25.87
N HIS A 309 -1.56 4.64 24.63
CA HIS A 309 -1.35 3.22 24.32
C HIS A 309 -0.39 3.05 23.14
N ARG A 310 0.23 1.89 23.06
CA ARG A 310 0.97 1.46 21.87
C ARG A 310 0.20 0.33 21.22
N LEU A 311 -0.44 0.63 20.10
CA LEU A 311 -1.18 -0.37 19.34
C LEU A 311 -0.22 -1.13 18.43
N PRO A 312 -0.35 -2.46 18.34
CA PRO A 312 0.55 -3.27 17.53
C PRO A 312 0.35 -3.03 16.03
N PRO A 313 1.29 -3.47 15.17
CA PRO A 313 1.16 -3.37 13.72
C PRO A 313 -0.03 -4.16 13.16
N GLY A 314 -0.49 -3.78 11.98
CA GLY A 314 -1.46 -4.55 11.19
C GLY A 314 -2.27 -3.67 10.22
N PRO A 315 -3.01 -4.29 9.29
CA PRO A 315 -3.82 -3.56 8.31
C PRO A 315 -4.90 -2.68 8.95
N ASN A 316 -5.42 -3.10 10.11
CA ASN A 316 -6.43 -2.37 10.87
C ASN A 316 -5.86 -1.42 11.93
N ASN A 317 -4.54 -1.19 11.90
CA ASN A 317 -3.93 -0.16 12.70
C ASN A 317 -4.44 1.23 12.24
N PRO A 318 -4.66 2.23 13.13
CA PRO A 318 -5.13 3.57 12.73
C PRO A 318 -4.28 4.31 11.69
N VAL A 319 -3.00 3.95 11.55
CA VAL A 319 -2.12 4.45 10.48
C VAL A 319 -1.87 3.43 9.35
N GLY A 320 -2.58 2.31 9.38
CA GLY A 320 -2.48 1.23 8.40
C GLY A 320 -1.12 0.54 8.41
N VAL A 321 -0.74 0.00 7.25
CA VAL A 321 0.50 -0.78 7.08
C VAL A 321 1.75 0.08 6.84
N VAL A 322 1.62 1.39 6.66
CA VAL A 322 2.71 2.29 6.28
C VAL A 322 2.57 3.63 7.00
N TRP A 323 3.67 4.13 7.54
CA TRP A 323 3.83 5.51 7.98
C TRP A 323 5.02 6.16 7.29
N ILE A 324 4.80 7.24 6.54
CA ILE A 324 5.85 8.05 5.93
C ILE A 324 5.98 9.33 6.75
N ASP A 325 7.06 9.40 7.53
CA ASP A 325 7.35 10.52 8.42
C ASP A 325 7.84 11.73 7.61
N LEU A 326 7.40 12.93 7.98
CA LEU A 326 7.85 14.17 7.37
C LEU A 326 8.77 14.93 8.33
N ASN A 327 9.59 15.84 7.80
CA ASN A 327 10.32 16.82 8.61
C ASN A 327 9.41 17.91 9.22
N LYS A 328 8.14 17.59 9.44
CA LYS A 328 7.11 18.40 10.09
C LYS A 328 6.51 17.55 11.21
N GLU A 329 6.77 17.95 12.44
CA GLU A 329 6.37 17.20 13.63
C GLU A 329 4.86 16.89 13.64
N HIS A 330 4.51 15.63 13.96
CA HIS A 330 3.16 15.06 14.00
C HIS A 330 2.43 14.88 12.66
N TYR A 331 3.06 15.17 11.52
CA TYR A 331 2.44 14.98 10.20
C TYR A 331 3.14 13.86 9.42
N GLY A 332 2.31 13.01 8.79
CA GLY A 332 2.78 11.94 7.94
C GLY A 332 1.80 11.61 6.81
N LEU A 333 2.27 10.79 5.88
CA LEU A 333 1.45 10.14 4.85
C LEU A 333 1.29 8.68 5.28
N HIS A 334 0.08 8.16 5.36
CA HIS A 334 -0.14 6.83 5.93
C HIS A 334 -1.34 6.08 5.36
N GLY A 335 -1.39 4.76 5.60
CA GLY A 335 -2.51 3.90 5.24
C GLY A 335 -3.75 4.12 6.13
N THR A 336 -4.78 3.30 5.99
CA THR A 336 -6.00 3.43 6.80
C THR A 336 -6.69 2.08 6.93
N PRO A 337 -7.33 1.78 8.08
CA PRO A 337 -8.21 0.61 8.22
C PRO A 337 -9.49 0.73 7.38
N GLU A 338 -9.81 1.93 6.89
CA GLU A 338 -11.07 2.24 6.20
C GLU A 338 -10.84 2.76 4.77
N PRO A 339 -10.33 1.94 3.83
CA PRO A 339 -10.00 2.40 2.48
C PRO A 339 -11.19 2.98 1.72
N GLN A 340 -12.42 2.52 2.00
CA GLN A 340 -13.66 3.02 1.42
C GLN A 340 -13.99 4.48 1.77
N ASN A 341 -13.37 5.03 2.81
CA ASN A 341 -13.63 6.39 3.31
C ASN A 341 -12.67 7.45 2.77
N ILE A 342 -11.69 7.04 1.95
CA ILE A 342 -10.72 7.94 1.31
C ILE A 342 -11.42 8.95 0.39
N GLY A 343 -11.12 10.24 0.57
CA GLY A 343 -11.71 11.35 -0.18
C GLY A 343 -13.14 11.72 0.24
N ARG A 344 -13.70 11.07 1.27
CA ARG A 344 -15.09 11.28 1.74
C ARG A 344 -15.20 11.77 3.18
N THR A 345 -14.08 11.81 3.88
CA THR A 345 -13.97 12.14 5.31
C THR A 345 -12.88 13.19 5.53
N GLU A 346 -12.75 13.68 6.77
CA GLU A 346 -11.64 14.54 7.19
C GLU A 346 -10.72 13.79 8.16
N SER A 347 -9.45 14.18 8.22
CA SER A 347 -8.49 13.65 9.20
C SER A 347 -8.13 14.66 10.30
N ASN A 348 -7.44 14.18 11.33
CA ASN A 348 -6.81 15.01 12.37
C ASN A 348 -5.45 15.59 11.92
N GLY A 349 -5.31 15.94 10.63
CA GLY A 349 -4.15 16.63 10.07
C GLY A 349 -3.29 15.81 9.10
N CYS A 350 -3.16 14.50 9.29
CA CYS A 350 -2.36 13.63 8.43
C CYS A 350 -3.01 13.34 7.07
N VAL A 351 -2.22 12.88 6.09
CA VAL A 351 -2.71 12.49 4.76
C VAL A 351 -2.96 10.98 4.75
N ARG A 352 -4.23 10.57 4.59
CA ARG A 352 -4.61 9.16 4.54
C ARG A 352 -4.71 8.67 3.11
N LEU A 353 -4.17 7.48 2.87
CA LEU A 353 -4.31 6.68 1.65
C LEU A 353 -4.94 5.34 2.01
N THR A 354 -5.43 4.60 1.02
CA THR A 354 -5.73 3.17 1.18
C THR A 354 -4.43 2.42 1.55
N ASN A 355 -4.55 1.26 2.21
CA ASN A 355 -3.36 0.48 2.57
C ASN A 355 -2.51 0.09 1.34
N TRP A 356 -3.15 -0.29 0.22
CA TRP A 356 -2.45 -0.64 -1.01
C TRP A 356 -1.74 0.56 -1.66
N ASP A 357 -2.35 1.76 -1.68
CA ASP A 357 -1.70 2.94 -2.24
C ASP A 357 -0.59 3.47 -1.32
N ALA A 358 -0.75 3.38 -0.01
CA ALA A 358 0.32 3.67 0.95
C ALA A 358 1.50 2.70 0.75
N ALA A 359 1.23 1.41 0.50
CA ALA A 359 2.26 0.41 0.22
C ALA A 359 2.96 0.63 -1.12
N ARG A 360 2.25 1.09 -2.16
CA ARG A 360 2.86 1.56 -3.41
C ARG A 360 3.79 2.73 -3.14
N LEU A 361 3.27 3.79 -2.50
CA LEU A 361 4.03 5.01 -2.22
C LEU A 361 5.30 4.74 -1.39
N ALA A 362 5.23 3.85 -0.39
CA ALA A 362 6.38 3.46 0.45
C ALA A 362 7.54 2.81 -0.33
N GLN A 363 7.29 2.34 -1.55
CA GLN A 363 8.32 1.79 -2.45
C GLN A 363 8.80 2.81 -3.49
N MET A 364 8.05 3.91 -3.67
CA MET A 364 8.39 5.00 -4.58
C MET A 364 9.27 6.06 -3.90
N VAL A 365 9.09 6.30 -2.60
CA VAL A 365 9.76 7.37 -1.85
C VAL A 365 10.95 6.88 -1.03
N SER A 366 11.90 7.78 -0.77
CA SER A 366 13.04 7.54 0.12
C SER A 366 13.29 8.75 1.01
N VAL A 367 14.18 8.63 2.00
CA VAL A 367 14.57 9.76 2.85
C VAL A 367 15.09 10.91 1.98
N GLY A 368 14.51 12.09 2.15
CA GLY A 368 14.83 13.28 1.36
C GLY A 368 13.92 13.52 0.16
N THR A 369 13.07 12.56 -0.24
CA THR A 369 12.02 12.80 -1.27
C THR A 369 11.21 14.04 -0.89
N LYS A 370 11.01 14.94 -1.86
CA LYS A 370 10.33 16.23 -1.65
C LYS A 370 8.83 16.00 -1.50
N VAL A 371 8.20 16.72 -0.58
CA VAL A 371 6.75 16.65 -0.37
C VAL A 371 6.20 18.08 -0.35
N ASP A 372 5.48 18.47 -1.40
CA ASP A 372 4.86 19.78 -1.52
C ASP A 372 3.38 19.67 -1.12
N PHE A 373 2.98 20.34 -0.05
CA PHE A 373 1.56 20.49 0.31
C PHE A 373 1.06 21.80 -0.27
N VAL A 374 0.04 21.71 -1.13
CA VAL A 374 -0.54 22.84 -1.86
C VAL A 374 -2.02 23.00 -1.52
N ALA A 375 -2.51 24.24 -1.67
CA ALA A 375 -3.85 24.64 -1.26
C ALA A 375 -4.95 23.89 -2.03
#